data_AF-A0A2A2BA14-F1
#
_entry.id   AF-A0A2A2BA14-F1
#
_cell.length_a   1.000
_cell.length_b   1.000
_cell.length_c   1.000
_cell.angle_alpha   90.00
_cell.angle_beta   90.00
_cell.angle_gamma   90.00
#
_symmetry.space_group_name_H-M   'P 1'
#
loop_
_entity.id
_entity.type
_entity.pdbx_description
1 polymer ?
#
loop_
_entity_poly.entity_id
_entity_poly.type
_entity_poly.pdbx_seq_one_letter_code
_entity_poly.pdbx_strand_id
1 'polypeptide(L)'
;MTLPDQKPQTDTHAYVLTKSDIDYTTETRHVHQFNENAIRHTVSLSDIVGLTKFGLHLVRVKAGDETTTHHYHEESDEFIYVLSGELSLRYGDEHYQLRAGDFVGFPAHGAAHSMRNDSDADATYLMGGSRPPIDITLYPEIDRKMYNIHGKKEYVDLEDLGEV
;
A
#
# COMPACT_ATOMS: atom_id res chain seq x y z
N MET A 1 8.63 0.05 -32.88
CA MET A 1 7.76 -0.94 -32.21
C MET A 1 6.38 -0.31 -32.13
N THR A 2 5.46 -0.72 -32.99
CA THR A 2 4.06 -0.26 -32.94
C THR A 2 3.41 -0.85 -31.68
N LEU A 3 2.79 0.01 -30.86
CA LEU A 3 1.96 -0.45 -29.74
C LEU A 3 0.92 -1.43 -30.31
N PRO A 4 0.72 -2.61 -29.71
CA PRO A 4 -0.31 -3.51 -30.17
C PRO A 4 -1.67 -2.82 -30.09
N ASP A 5 -2.45 -2.98 -31.15
CA ASP A 5 -3.79 -2.46 -31.32
C ASP A 5 -4.67 -2.93 -30.15
N GLN A 6 -4.92 -2.06 -29.18
CA GLN A 6 -5.76 -2.38 -28.02
C GLN A 6 -7.21 -2.42 -28.48
N LYS A 7 -7.67 -3.61 -28.88
CA LYS A 7 -9.11 -3.84 -29.10
C LYS A 7 -9.87 -3.50 -27.81
N PRO A 8 -11.00 -2.79 -27.88
CA PRO A 8 -11.83 -2.53 -26.70
C PRO A 8 -12.23 -3.87 -26.06
N GLN A 9 -12.00 -4.00 -24.76
CA GLN A 9 -12.43 -5.15 -23.98
C GLN A 9 -13.96 -5.12 -23.85
N THR A 10 -14.65 -6.06 -24.51
CA THR A 10 -16.11 -6.09 -24.59
C THR A 10 -16.77 -6.96 -23.53
N ASP A 11 -16.02 -7.80 -22.81
CA ASP A 11 -16.53 -8.56 -21.68
C ASP A 11 -16.29 -7.81 -20.38
N THR A 12 -17.32 -7.10 -19.92
CA THR A 12 -17.22 -6.27 -18.72
C THR A 12 -17.35 -7.05 -17.42
N HIS A 13 -17.80 -8.31 -17.46
CA HIS A 13 -18.00 -9.10 -16.23
C HIS A 13 -16.69 -9.32 -15.48
N ALA A 14 -15.57 -9.46 -16.21
CA ALA A 14 -14.25 -9.62 -15.63
C ALA A 14 -13.75 -8.37 -14.84
N TYR A 15 -14.42 -7.22 -14.96
CA TYR A 15 -14.06 -5.98 -14.26
C TYR A 15 -15.01 -5.62 -13.10
N VAL A 16 -15.96 -6.48 -12.78
CA VAL A 16 -16.93 -6.25 -11.70
C VAL A 16 -16.70 -7.28 -10.61
N LEU A 17 -16.37 -6.78 -9.41
CA LEU A 17 -16.39 -7.56 -8.19
C LEU A 17 -17.57 -7.11 -7.34
N THR A 18 -18.56 -7.98 -7.17
CA THR A 18 -19.63 -7.75 -6.20
C THR A 18 -19.10 -7.92 -4.78
N LYS A 19 -19.86 -7.45 -3.79
CA LYS A 19 -19.54 -7.71 -2.38
C LYS A 19 -19.34 -9.20 -2.11
N SER A 20 -20.18 -10.06 -2.67
CA SER A 20 -20.03 -11.51 -2.52
C SER A 20 -18.71 -12.01 -3.09
N ASP A 21 -18.31 -11.55 -4.28
CA ASP A 21 -17.03 -11.96 -4.89
C ASP A 21 -15.85 -11.58 -3.98
N ILE A 22 -15.88 -10.37 -3.40
CA ILE A 22 -14.85 -9.89 -2.48
C ILE A 22 -14.86 -10.68 -1.16
N ASP A 23 -16.04 -10.89 -0.55
CA ASP A 23 -16.18 -11.59 0.74
C ASP A 23 -15.72 -13.06 0.65
N TYR A 24 -15.87 -13.71 -0.51
CA TYR A 24 -15.41 -15.08 -0.74
C TYR A 24 -13.98 -15.16 -1.28
N THR A 25 -13.31 -14.03 -1.51
CA THR A 25 -11.90 -14.02 -1.94
C THR A 25 -10.99 -14.24 -0.74
N THR A 26 -10.13 -15.26 -0.84
CA THR A 26 -9.10 -15.53 0.18
C THR A 26 -8.12 -14.37 0.26
N GLU A 27 -7.96 -13.80 1.46
CA GLU A 27 -6.92 -12.82 1.74
C GLU A 27 -5.53 -13.45 1.67
N THR A 28 -4.57 -12.70 1.14
CA THR A 28 -3.16 -13.06 1.22
C THR A 28 -2.54 -12.41 2.45
N ARG A 29 -1.84 -13.20 3.28
CA ARG A 29 -1.06 -12.67 4.40
C ARG A 29 0.28 -12.13 3.88
N HIS A 30 0.52 -10.85 4.09
CA HIS A 30 1.75 -10.15 3.73
C HIS A 30 2.48 -9.70 4.99
N VAL A 31 3.78 -10.00 5.07
CA VAL A 31 4.68 -9.42 6.07
C VAL A 31 5.58 -8.43 5.35
N HIS A 32 5.73 -7.22 5.88
CA HIS A 32 6.60 -6.22 5.27
C HIS A 32 8.07 -6.70 5.30
N GLN A 33 8.80 -6.56 4.19
CA GLN A 33 10.14 -7.11 4.05
C GLN A 33 11.18 -6.56 5.05
N PHE A 34 10.90 -5.42 5.70
CA PHE A 34 11.78 -4.78 6.69
C PHE A 34 11.15 -4.63 8.08
N ASN A 35 9.98 -5.23 8.34
CA ASN A 35 9.34 -5.18 9.64
C ASN A 35 8.45 -6.42 9.83
N GLU A 36 8.86 -7.32 10.72
CA GLU A 36 8.14 -8.57 11.00
C GLU A 36 6.81 -8.39 11.72
N ASN A 37 6.63 -7.25 12.41
CA ASN A 37 5.37 -6.88 13.06
C ASN A 37 4.39 -6.21 12.09
N ALA A 38 4.86 -5.79 10.91
CA ALA A 38 4.00 -5.22 9.89
C ALA A 38 3.33 -6.33 9.07
N ILE A 39 2.19 -6.81 9.57
CA ILE A 39 1.44 -7.93 9.02
C ILE A 39 0.08 -7.43 8.52
N ARG A 40 -0.19 -7.68 7.25
CA ARG A 40 -1.45 -7.32 6.59
C ARG A 40 -2.11 -8.54 5.96
N HIS A 41 -3.42 -8.57 5.99
CA HIS A 41 -4.24 -9.51 5.23
C HIS A 41 -4.92 -8.76 4.09
N THR A 42 -4.60 -9.10 2.84
CA THR A 42 -4.93 -8.27 1.68
C THR A 42 -5.71 -9.01 0.61
N VAL A 43 -6.73 -8.36 0.06
CA VAL A 43 -7.34 -8.68 -1.23
C VAL A 43 -6.98 -7.58 -2.23
N SER A 44 -6.20 -7.91 -3.26
CA SER A 44 -5.80 -6.95 -4.30
C SER A 44 -6.86 -6.81 -5.38
N LEU A 45 -7.87 -5.97 -5.11
CA LEU A 45 -9.00 -5.73 -6.02
C LEU A 45 -8.54 -5.33 -7.43
N SER A 46 -7.58 -4.41 -7.53
CA SER A 46 -7.02 -3.97 -8.81
C SER A 46 -6.41 -5.11 -9.63
N ASP A 47 -5.76 -6.06 -8.97
CA ASP A 47 -5.05 -7.15 -9.65
C ASP A 47 -6.04 -8.19 -10.19
N ILE A 48 -7.10 -8.48 -9.41
CA ILE A 48 -8.16 -9.42 -9.80
C ILE A 48 -8.83 -8.95 -11.11
N VAL A 49 -9.08 -7.65 -11.24
CA VAL A 49 -9.70 -7.08 -12.44
C VAL A 49 -8.69 -6.60 -13.50
N GLY A 50 -7.38 -6.82 -13.31
CA GLY A 50 -6.35 -6.51 -14.30
C GLY A 50 -5.99 -5.03 -14.46
N LEU A 51 -6.25 -4.18 -13.46
CA LEU A 51 -5.80 -2.78 -13.46
C LEU A 51 -4.29 -2.70 -13.20
N THR A 52 -3.60 -1.95 -14.05
CA THR A 52 -2.13 -1.88 -14.03
C THR A 52 -1.56 -0.52 -13.65
N LYS A 53 -2.37 0.54 -13.67
CA LYS A 53 -1.91 1.94 -13.47
C LYS A 53 -1.89 2.37 -12.00
N PHE A 54 -2.67 1.70 -11.17
CA PHE A 54 -2.73 1.92 -9.73
C PHE A 54 -3.03 0.59 -9.03
N GLY A 55 -2.62 0.49 -7.77
CA GLY A 55 -3.06 -0.55 -6.86
C GLY A 55 -4.32 -0.09 -6.13
N LEU A 56 -5.23 -1.02 -5.88
CA LEU A 56 -6.30 -0.86 -4.91
C LEU A 56 -6.50 -2.17 -4.16
N HIS A 57 -6.40 -2.08 -2.85
CA HIS A 57 -6.31 -3.20 -1.94
C HIS A 57 -7.34 -3.03 -0.82
N LEU A 58 -8.11 -4.08 -0.55
CA LEU A 58 -8.85 -4.20 0.70
C LEU A 58 -7.90 -4.84 1.72
N VAL A 59 -7.61 -4.13 2.80
CA VAL A 59 -6.60 -4.53 3.77
C VAL A 59 -7.22 -4.65 5.14
N ARG A 60 -6.95 -5.78 5.80
CA ARG A 60 -7.27 -6.04 7.20
C ARG A 60 -5.99 -6.17 8.02
N VAL A 61 -5.98 -5.56 9.19
CA VAL A 61 -4.86 -5.55 10.14
C VAL A 61 -5.41 -5.99 11.50
N LYS A 62 -4.76 -7.00 12.09
CA LYS A 62 -5.20 -7.53 13.37
C LYS A 62 -4.80 -6.62 14.51
N ALA A 63 -5.47 -6.78 15.64
CA ALA A 63 -5.08 -6.14 16.90
C ALA A 63 -3.58 -6.39 17.19
N GLY A 64 -2.84 -5.31 17.44
CA GLY A 64 -1.41 -5.33 17.74
C GLY A 64 -0.47 -5.29 16.53
N ASP A 65 -0.94 -5.57 15.32
CA ASP A 65 -0.11 -5.58 14.11
C ASP A 65 0.09 -4.15 13.54
N GLU A 66 1.20 -3.98 12.82
CA GLU A 66 1.53 -2.77 12.06
C GLU A 66 1.19 -2.93 10.57
N THR A 67 1.07 -1.83 9.84
CA THR A 67 0.70 -1.89 8.42
C THR A 67 1.91 -1.93 7.49
N THR A 68 3.01 -1.30 7.88
CA THR A 68 4.20 -1.10 7.04
C THR A 68 5.39 -0.67 7.90
N THR A 69 6.62 -0.78 7.37
CA THR A 69 7.75 -0.01 7.92
C THR A 69 7.54 1.47 7.61
N HIS A 70 7.88 2.36 8.53
CA HIS A 70 7.75 3.80 8.32
C HIS A 70 8.48 4.27 7.07
N HIS A 71 7.74 4.86 6.12
CA HIS A 71 8.27 5.15 4.80
C HIS A 71 7.54 6.29 4.09
N TYR A 72 8.15 6.81 3.03
CA TYR A 72 7.48 7.62 2.02
C TYR A 72 7.94 7.23 0.62
N HIS A 73 7.16 7.64 -0.38
CA HIS A 73 7.41 7.41 -1.79
C HIS A 73 7.86 8.71 -2.47
N GLU A 74 8.81 8.64 -3.40
CA GLU A 74 9.20 9.79 -4.23
C GLU A 74 8.29 9.93 -5.46
N GLU A 75 7.84 8.84 -6.08
CA GLU A 75 7.08 8.91 -7.35
C GLU A 75 5.62 8.44 -7.23
N SER A 76 5.30 7.69 -6.16
CA SER A 76 3.95 7.19 -5.93
C SER A 76 3.15 8.09 -4.99
N ASP A 77 1.97 8.52 -5.43
CA ASP A 77 0.92 8.93 -4.49
C ASP A 77 0.33 7.66 -3.86
N GLU A 78 0.03 7.71 -2.57
CA GLU A 78 -0.71 6.67 -1.83
C GLU A 78 -1.88 7.32 -1.09
N PHE A 79 -2.92 6.54 -0.80
CA PHE A 79 -4.00 6.96 0.09
C PHE A 79 -4.56 5.76 0.85
N ILE A 80 -5.29 6.08 1.92
CA ILE A 80 -6.14 5.14 2.62
C ILE A 80 -7.54 5.69 2.88
N TYR A 81 -8.50 4.77 3.03
CA TYR A 81 -9.84 5.06 3.52
C TYR A 81 -10.28 3.99 4.50
N VAL A 82 -10.53 4.37 5.76
CA VAL A 82 -10.86 3.41 6.82
C VAL A 82 -12.31 2.95 6.69
N LEU A 83 -12.54 1.65 6.64
CA LEU A 83 -13.87 1.04 6.50
C LEU A 83 -14.45 0.61 7.84
N SER A 84 -13.62 0.07 8.74
CA SER A 84 -14.01 -0.38 10.07
C SER A 84 -12.83 -0.43 11.02
N GLY A 85 -13.11 -0.38 12.33
CA GLY A 85 -12.09 -0.38 13.37
C GLY A 85 -11.36 0.97 13.48
N GLU A 86 -10.25 0.94 14.19
CA GLU A 86 -9.43 2.13 14.48
C GLU A 86 -7.95 1.85 14.18
N LEU A 87 -7.23 2.88 13.72
CA LEU A 87 -5.80 2.80 13.41
C LEU A 87 -5.09 4.03 13.96
N SER A 88 -3.97 3.80 14.64
CA SER A 88 -3.04 4.85 15.05
C SER A 88 -2.11 5.16 13.88
N LEU A 89 -2.22 6.34 13.29
CA LEU A 89 -1.33 6.84 12.24
C LEU A 89 -0.22 7.68 12.85
N ARG A 90 1.03 7.39 12.47
CA ARG A 90 2.14 8.34 12.58
C ARG A 90 2.43 8.89 11.18
N TYR A 91 2.40 10.21 11.04
CA TYR A 91 2.65 10.91 9.77
C TYR A 91 3.62 12.07 9.99
N GLY A 92 4.87 11.91 9.56
CA GLY A 92 5.97 12.75 10.00
C GLY A 92 6.11 12.67 11.52
N ASP A 93 6.13 13.84 12.16
CA ASP A 93 6.19 13.97 13.62
C ASP A 93 4.81 13.95 14.31
N GLU A 94 3.73 13.91 13.51
CA GLU A 94 2.36 14.01 14.00
C GLU A 94 1.69 12.64 14.16
N HIS A 95 0.74 12.57 15.10
CA HIS A 95 0.00 11.36 15.41
C HIS A 95 -1.51 11.59 15.33
N TYR A 96 -2.22 10.65 14.69
CA TYR A 96 -3.66 10.73 14.48
C TYR A 96 -4.34 9.41 14.84
N GLN A 97 -5.50 9.48 15.48
CA GLN A 97 -6.39 8.33 15.63
C GLN A 97 -7.41 8.33 14.50
N LEU A 98 -7.32 7.33 13.62
CA LEU A 98 -8.22 7.15 12.50
C LEU A 98 -9.36 6.20 12.87
N ARG A 99 -10.55 6.46 12.34
CA ARG A 99 -11.75 5.63 12.49
C ARG A 99 -12.47 5.46 11.15
N ALA A 100 -13.46 4.57 11.11
CA ALA A 100 -14.29 4.36 9.93
C ALA A 100 -14.83 5.68 9.33
N GLY A 101 -14.60 5.86 8.03
CA GLY A 101 -14.96 7.07 7.28
C GLY A 101 -13.81 8.07 7.08
N ASP A 102 -12.71 7.93 7.81
CA ASP A 102 -11.55 8.81 7.65
C ASP A 102 -10.76 8.47 6.37
N PHE A 103 -10.28 9.51 5.71
CA PHE A 103 -9.43 9.46 4.53
C PHE A 103 -8.07 10.12 4.84
N VAL A 104 -7.00 9.52 4.35
CA VAL A 104 -5.66 10.11 4.43
C VAL A 104 -4.98 9.95 3.07
N GLY A 105 -4.40 11.04 2.56
CA GLY A 105 -3.56 11.02 1.37
C GLY A 105 -2.09 11.20 1.75
N PHE A 106 -1.22 10.49 1.04
CA PHE A 106 0.23 10.56 1.14
C PHE A 106 0.77 10.94 -0.24
N PRO A 107 0.94 12.25 -0.52
CA PRO A 107 1.46 12.68 -1.80
C PRO A 107 2.92 12.23 -1.96
N ALA A 108 3.34 12.01 -3.21
CA ALA A 108 4.73 11.75 -3.55
C ALA A 108 5.64 12.88 -3.03
N HIS A 109 6.84 12.52 -2.55
CA HIS A 109 7.76 13.39 -1.79
C HIS A 109 7.17 13.98 -0.48
N GLY A 110 6.08 13.40 0.02
CA GLY A 110 5.50 13.75 1.31
C GLY A 110 6.32 13.26 2.51
N ALA A 111 5.80 13.50 3.71
CA ALA A 111 6.40 12.96 4.92
C ALA A 111 6.20 11.45 5.05
N ALA A 112 7.07 10.79 5.82
CA ALA A 112 6.97 9.36 6.08
C ALA A 112 5.74 9.02 6.94
N HIS A 113 5.15 7.86 6.69
CA HIS A 113 3.97 7.38 7.41
C HIS A 113 4.06 5.91 7.75
N SER A 114 3.39 5.55 8.84
CA SER A 114 3.11 4.17 9.25
C SER A 114 1.85 4.14 10.10
N MET A 115 1.17 3.00 10.12
CA MET A 115 0.02 2.82 11.00
C MET A 115 0.15 1.54 11.82
N ARG A 116 -0.49 1.55 12.98
CA ARG A 116 -0.63 0.40 13.88
C ARG A 116 -2.08 0.25 14.31
N ASN A 117 -2.53 -0.98 14.50
CA ASN A 117 -3.79 -1.24 15.16
C ASN A 117 -3.56 -1.46 16.66
N ASP A 118 -3.72 -0.39 17.45
CA ASP A 118 -3.57 -0.45 18.92
C ASP A 118 -4.86 -0.88 19.64
N SER A 119 -5.92 -1.18 18.90
CA SER A 119 -7.20 -1.64 19.47
C SER A 119 -7.18 -3.15 19.76
N ASP A 120 -8.26 -3.65 20.35
CA ASP A 120 -8.47 -5.07 20.65
C ASP A 120 -9.26 -5.83 19.55
N ALA A 121 -9.58 -5.15 18.45
CA ALA A 121 -10.32 -5.69 17.31
C ALA A 121 -9.60 -5.43 15.99
N ASP A 122 -9.96 -6.16 14.95
CA ASP A 122 -9.39 -5.96 13.61
C ASP A 122 -9.86 -4.62 13.01
N ALA A 123 -8.97 -3.97 12.27
CA ALA A 123 -9.27 -2.80 11.45
C ALA A 123 -9.19 -3.16 9.97
N THR A 124 -10.09 -2.58 9.17
CA THR A 124 -10.15 -2.78 7.72
C THR A 124 -10.18 -1.44 7.01
N TYR A 125 -9.40 -1.31 5.94
CA TYR A 125 -9.28 -0.08 5.15
C TYR A 125 -9.02 -0.40 3.68
N LEU A 126 -9.34 0.55 2.80
CA LEU A 126 -8.83 0.57 1.44
C LEU A 126 -7.46 1.22 1.44
N MET A 127 -6.51 0.62 0.73
CA MET A 127 -5.22 1.21 0.42
C MET A 127 -5.06 1.26 -1.10
N GLY A 128 -4.70 2.41 -1.63
CA GLY A 128 -4.46 2.57 -3.05
C GLY A 128 -3.31 3.52 -3.33
N GLY A 129 -2.73 3.41 -4.51
CA GLY A 129 -1.62 4.26 -4.91
C GLY A 129 -1.26 4.06 -6.38
N SER A 130 -0.55 5.01 -6.97
CA SER A 130 -0.10 4.89 -8.35
C SER A 130 0.93 3.77 -8.51
N ARG A 131 1.08 3.26 -9.74
CA ARG A 131 2.10 2.26 -10.10
C ARG A 131 3.04 2.86 -11.15
N PRO A 132 3.87 3.85 -10.78
CA PRO A 132 4.83 4.41 -11.72
C PRO A 132 5.83 3.29 -12.13
N PRO A 133 6.39 3.35 -13.36
CA PRO A 133 7.37 2.36 -13.80
C PRO A 133 8.63 2.33 -12.92
N ILE A 134 8.96 3.45 -12.29
CA ILE A 134 10.07 3.62 -11.36
C ILE A 134 9.54 4.32 -10.12
N ASP A 135 9.94 3.84 -8.94
CA ASP A 135 9.67 4.50 -7.67
C ASP A 135 10.84 4.31 -6.71
N ILE A 136 10.99 5.28 -5.79
CA ILE A 136 11.97 5.25 -4.72
C ILE A 136 11.20 5.35 -3.41
N THR A 137 11.31 4.31 -2.60
CA THR A 137 10.73 4.28 -1.26
C THR A 137 11.84 4.47 -0.24
N LEU A 138 11.70 5.46 0.63
CA LEU A 138 12.66 5.73 1.69
C LEU A 138 12.11 5.25 3.02
N TYR A 139 12.98 4.70 3.86
CA TYR A 139 12.67 4.23 5.20
C TYR A 139 13.58 4.94 6.21
N PRO A 140 13.19 6.14 6.69
CA PRO A 140 14.09 6.99 7.49
C PRO A 140 14.56 6.36 8.80
N GLU A 141 13.74 5.53 9.45
CA GLU A 141 14.09 4.97 10.77
C GLU A 141 15.09 3.83 10.73
N ILE A 142 15.27 3.21 9.57
CA ILE A 142 16.18 2.08 9.38
C ILE A 142 17.28 2.41 8.37
N ASP A 143 17.43 3.69 8.03
CA ASP A 143 18.43 4.20 7.10
C ASP A 143 18.50 3.41 5.79
N ARG A 144 17.36 3.23 5.11
CA ARG A 144 17.29 2.51 3.82
C ARG A 144 16.57 3.26 2.71
N LYS A 145 16.98 2.96 1.49
CA LYS A 145 16.22 3.24 0.26
C LYS A 145 15.92 1.95 -0.48
N MET A 146 14.73 1.86 -1.07
CA MET A 146 14.34 0.81 -1.98
C MET A 146 13.98 1.41 -3.33
N TYR A 147 14.56 0.87 -4.38
CA TYR A 147 14.24 1.17 -5.77
C TYR A 147 13.30 0.09 -6.30
N ASN A 148 12.19 0.52 -6.88
CA ASN A 148 11.31 -0.35 -7.64
C ASN A 148 11.40 0.05 -9.12
N ILE A 149 12.07 -0.76 -9.94
CA ILE A 149 12.28 -0.50 -11.37
C ILE A 149 11.57 -1.58 -12.16
N HIS A 150 10.46 -1.23 -12.81
CA HIS A 150 9.61 -2.14 -13.58
C HIS A 150 9.20 -3.41 -12.80
N GLY A 151 8.89 -3.25 -11.51
CA GLY A 151 8.50 -4.33 -10.61
C GLY A 151 9.67 -5.08 -9.96
N LYS A 152 10.92 -4.81 -10.37
CA LYS A 152 12.10 -5.33 -9.70
C LYS A 152 12.45 -4.43 -8.51
N LYS A 153 12.40 -4.99 -7.30
CA LYS A 153 12.73 -4.29 -6.06
C LYS A 153 14.15 -4.62 -5.60
N GLU A 154 14.95 -3.59 -5.38
CA GLU A 154 16.30 -3.65 -4.82
C GLU A 154 16.42 -2.58 -3.74
N TYR A 155 17.21 -2.81 -2.69
CA TYR A 155 17.40 -1.84 -1.61
C TYR A 155 18.87 -1.65 -1.31
N VAL A 156 19.19 -0.53 -0.67
CA VAL A 156 20.52 -0.15 -0.21
C VAL A 156 20.40 0.52 1.16
N ASP A 157 21.35 0.21 2.04
CA ASP A 157 21.53 0.93 3.30
C ASP A 157 22.16 2.30 2.99
N LEU A 158 21.71 3.36 3.64
CA LEU A 158 22.14 4.73 3.33
C LEU A 158 23.64 4.93 3.55
N GLU A 159 24.26 4.17 4.45
CA GLU A 159 25.70 4.20 4.69
C GLU A 159 26.53 3.72 3.49
N ASP A 160 25.94 2.90 2.61
CA ASP A 160 26.60 2.39 1.40
C ASP A 160 26.46 3.34 0.20
N LEU A 161 25.70 4.44 0.34
CA LEU A 161 25.52 5.42 -0.72
C LEU A 161 26.68 6.43 -0.73
N GLY A 162 27.37 6.51 -1.86
CA GLY A 162 28.33 7.58 -2.14
C GLY A 162 27.67 8.81 -2.77
N GLU A 163 28.21 9.99 -2.48
CA GLU A 163 27.92 11.22 -3.21
C GLU A 163 28.79 11.32 -4.47
N VAL A 164 28.27 11.94 -5.53
CA VAL A 164 28.99 12.20 -6.79
C VAL A 164 29.25 13.69 -6.94
#